data_AF-A0A920QDI7-F1
#
_entry.id   AF-A0A920QDI7-F1
#
_cell.length_a   1.000
_cell.length_b   1.000
_cell.length_c   1.000
_cell.angle_alpha   90.00
_cell.angle_beta   90.00
_cell.angle_gamma   90.00
#
_symmetry.space_group_name_H-M   'P 1'
#
loop_
_entity.id
_entity.type
_entity.pdbx_description
1 polymer ?
#
loop_
_entity_poly.entity_id
_entity_poly.type
_entity_poly.pdbx_seq_one_letter_code
_entity_poly.pdbx_strand_id
1 'polypeptide(L)'
;MRTILAETRPQVVYTHNFADKHDTHVAVVVPLIRAFANYRRTSGRERFTASRFGATSIWVLDDEKVLLDMSNRPNLVRAFISIFDSQITGGKRYDLALEGRLRSNATFFDSHAVDEMNLASYAMDLKPLVDDPSLDIAGYVDGCIERFREDVRSRVSRFIGD
;
A
#
# COMPACT_ATOMS: atom_id res chain seq x y z
N MET A 1 8.54 18.06 5.82
CA MET A 1 7.20 17.43 5.96
C MET A 1 6.12 18.41 6.38
N ARG A 2 6.17 19.00 7.60
CA ARG A 2 5.12 19.89 8.12
C ARG A 2 4.80 21.07 7.20
N THR A 3 5.82 21.75 6.68
CA THR A 3 5.66 22.85 5.71
C THR A 3 4.88 22.39 4.47
N ILE A 4 5.28 21.26 3.87
CA ILE A 4 4.59 20.71 2.69
C ILE A 4 3.12 20.45 2.99
N LEU A 5 2.80 19.81 4.12
CA LEU A 5 1.41 19.52 4.52
C LEU A 5 0.58 20.80 4.75
N ALA A 6 1.19 21.83 5.33
CA ALA A 6 0.53 23.11 5.59
C ALA A 6 0.22 23.88 4.31
N GLU A 7 1.15 23.89 3.35
CA GLU A 7 1.02 24.60 2.07
C GLU A 7 0.11 23.86 1.09
N THR A 8 0.30 22.55 0.90
CA THR A 8 -0.47 21.78 -0.11
C THR A 8 -1.83 21.34 0.38
N ARG A 9 -2.05 21.30 1.70
CA ARG A 9 -3.30 20.92 2.37
C ARG A 9 -3.93 19.66 1.74
N PRO A 10 -3.19 18.54 1.61
CA PRO A 10 -3.57 17.42 0.76
C PRO A 10 -4.73 16.61 1.35
N GLN A 11 -5.82 16.38 0.59
CA GLN A 11 -6.95 15.55 1.06
C GLN A 11 -6.57 14.08 1.21
N VAL A 12 -5.66 13.61 0.34
CA VAL A 12 -5.13 12.26 0.33
C VAL A 12 -3.61 12.32 0.34
N VAL A 13 -2.97 11.48 1.14
CA VAL A 13 -1.52 11.29 1.14
C VAL A 13 -1.21 9.85 0.74
N TYR A 14 -0.38 9.69 -0.28
CA TYR A 14 0.21 8.41 -0.68
C TYR A 14 1.66 8.33 -0.19
N THR A 15 2.06 7.20 0.40
CA THR A 15 3.41 6.97 0.97
C THR A 15 3.83 5.52 0.89
N HIS A 16 5.07 5.14 1.23
CA HIS A 16 5.49 3.74 1.28
C HIS A 16 4.79 2.89 2.36
N ASN A 17 5.07 1.59 2.35
CA ASN A 17 4.58 0.62 3.34
C ASN A 17 5.57 0.37 4.49
N PHE A 18 5.06 -0.02 5.66
CA PHE A 18 5.90 -0.40 6.81
C PHE A 18 6.57 -1.76 6.64
N ALA A 19 5.91 -2.69 5.94
CA ALA A 19 6.46 -4.00 5.60
C ALA A 19 7.03 -3.95 4.17
N ASP A 20 8.15 -3.26 4.04
CA ASP A 20 8.93 -3.11 2.82
C ASP A 20 10.30 -3.77 2.99
N LYS A 21 10.88 -4.27 1.90
CA LYS A 21 12.23 -4.85 1.93
C LYS A 21 13.33 -3.76 2.00
N HIS A 22 13.00 -2.52 1.64
CA HIS A 22 13.91 -1.39 1.67
C HIS A 22 13.72 -0.55 2.94
N ASP A 23 14.71 -0.56 3.83
CA ASP A 23 14.68 0.22 5.09
C ASP A 23 14.44 1.71 4.87
N THR A 24 14.89 2.26 3.73
CA THR A 24 14.66 3.67 3.37
C THR A 24 13.19 3.98 3.15
N HIS A 25 12.41 3.03 2.62
CA HIS A 25 10.96 3.19 2.50
C HIS A 25 10.34 3.27 3.90
N VAL A 26 10.65 2.31 4.77
CA VAL A 26 10.15 2.28 6.16
C VAL A 26 10.52 3.55 6.94
N ALA A 27 11.76 4.01 6.79
CA ALA A 27 12.28 5.21 7.45
C ALA A 27 11.55 6.50 7.02
N VAL A 28 10.95 6.55 5.83
CA VAL A 28 10.17 7.70 5.36
C VAL A 28 8.73 7.68 5.92
N VAL A 29 8.12 6.51 6.06
CA VAL A 29 6.70 6.39 6.46
C VAL A 29 6.49 6.85 7.90
N VAL A 30 7.34 6.40 8.83
CA VAL A 30 7.22 6.73 10.26
C VAL A 30 7.13 8.24 10.54
N PRO A 31 8.09 9.08 10.09
CA PRO A 31 8.01 10.52 10.31
C PRO A 31 6.86 11.17 9.54
N LEU A 32 6.43 10.62 8.40
CA LEU A 32 5.28 11.14 7.66
C LEU A 32 3.98 10.95 8.45
N ILE A 33 3.72 9.73 8.92
CA ILE A 33 2.52 9.42 9.70
C ILE A 33 2.46 10.28 10.96
N ARG A 34 3.57 10.41 11.69
CA ARG A 34 3.65 11.29 12.86
C ARG A 34 3.43 12.76 12.52
N ALA A 35 3.97 13.25 11.40
CA ALA A 35 3.75 14.62 10.97
C ALA A 35 2.30 14.87 10.54
N PHE A 36 1.69 13.89 9.87
CA PHE A 36 0.33 13.99 9.36
C PHE A 36 -0.72 13.89 10.47
N ALA A 37 -0.55 12.96 11.41
CA ALA A 37 -1.32 12.88 12.65
C ALA A 37 -1.34 14.22 13.40
N ASN A 38 -0.17 14.82 13.62
CA ASN A 38 -0.05 16.12 14.26
C ASN A 38 -0.75 17.24 13.47
N TYR A 39 -0.60 17.24 12.15
CA TYR A 39 -1.24 18.23 11.27
C TYR A 39 -2.77 18.08 11.23
N ARG A 40 -3.29 16.86 11.26
CA ARG A 40 -4.74 16.58 11.31
C ARG A 40 -5.35 17.17 12.59
N ARG A 41 -4.70 16.91 13.74
CA ARG A 41 -5.13 17.45 15.04
C ARG A 41 -5.21 18.98 15.07
N THR A 42 -4.30 19.67 14.38
CA THR A 42 -4.29 21.15 14.36
C THR A 42 -5.18 21.75 13.27
N SER A 43 -5.47 21.03 12.19
CA SER A 43 -6.23 21.55 11.05
C SER A 43 -7.71 21.11 11.02
N GLY A 44 -8.11 20.10 11.80
CA GLY A 44 -9.51 19.66 11.95
C GLY A 44 -10.13 19.02 10.71
N ARG A 45 -9.34 18.56 9.73
CA ARG A 45 -9.85 18.02 8.46
C ARG A 45 -9.75 16.50 8.42
N GLU A 46 -10.84 15.83 8.03
CA GLU A 46 -10.82 14.41 7.68
C GLU A 46 -9.98 14.19 6.43
N ARG A 47 -8.99 13.31 6.51
CA ARG A 47 -8.07 13.03 5.41
C ARG A 47 -7.70 11.55 5.37
N PHE A 48 -7.61 11.01 4.16
CA PHE A 48 -7.30 9.61 3.90
C PHE A 48 -5.78 9.44 3.67
N THR A 49 -5.18 8.42 4.26
CA THR A 49 -3.76 8.10 4.05
C THR A 49 -3.66 6.66 3.57
N ALA A 50 -3.28 6.48 2.31
CA ALA A 50 -3.02 5.16 1.77
C ALA A 50 -1.52 4.97 1.59
N SER A 51 -1.02 3.80 1.95
CA SER A 51 0.36 3.42 1.66
C SER A 51 0.45 2.67 0.33
N ARG A 52 1.23 3.21 -0.62
CA ARG A 52 1.68 2.57 -1.84
C ARG A 52 3.21 2.39 -1.86
N PHE A 53 3.60 1.23 -2.38
CA PHE A 53 4.89 0.88 -3.02
C PHE A 53 5.94 0.18 -2.14
N GLY A 54 6.22 -1.08 -2.52
CA GLY A 54 7.54 -1.74 -2.38
C GLY A 54 7.59 -3.16 -1.78
N ALA A 55 6.45 -3.75 -1.41
CA ALA A 55 6.28 -5.21 -1.32
C ALA A 55 4.85 -5.58 -1.72
N THR A 56 4.63 -6.78 -2.26
CA THR A 56 3.27 -7.25 -2.55
C THR A 56 2.53 -7.42 -1.21
N SER A 57 1.45 -6.68 -0.97
CA SER A 57 0.63 -6.79 0.25
C SER A 57 -0.28 -8.03 0.27
N ILE A 58 0.15 -9.14 -0.33
CA ILE A 58 -0.59 -10.43 -0.34
C ILE A 58 -0.83 -10.99 1.06
N TRP A 59 -0.02 -10.57 2.03
CA TRP A 59 -0.08 -10.98 3.44
C TRP A 59 -1.03 -10.11 4.28
N VAL A 60 -1.70 -9.12 3.68
CA VAL A 60 -2.82 -8.41 4.32
C VAL A 60 -4.11 -9.14 3.88
N LEU A 61 -5.12 -9.22 4.74
CA LEU A 61 -6.41 -9.80 4.36
C LEU A 61 -7.15 -8.90 3.36
N ASP A 62 -8.01 -9.48 2.52
CA ASP A 62 -8.65 -8.74 1.42
C ASP A 62 -9.59 -7.62 1.88
N ASP A 63 -10.24 -7.78 3.04
CA ASP A 63 -11.09 -6.80 3.69
C ASP A 63 -10.33 -5.65 4.36
N GLU A 64 -9.01 -5.81 4.56
CA GLU A 64 -8.12 -4.79 5.11
C GLU A 64 -7.23 -4.13 4.04
N LYS A 65 -7.29 -4.62 2.80
CA LYS A 65 -6.59 -4.03 1.66
C LYS A 65 -7.35 -2.85 1.10
N VAL A 66 -6.61 -1.82 0.72
CA VAL A 66 -7.11 -0.77 -0.17
C VAL A 66 -6.69 -1.11 -1.60
N LEU A 67 -7.67 -1.25 -2.50
CA LEU A 67 -7.42 -1.45 -3.93
C LEU A 67 -7.38 -0.09 -4.64
N LEU A 68 -6.27 0.19 -5.33
CA LEU A 68 -6.10 1.40 -6.12
C LEU A 68 -6.25 1.06 -7.61
N ASP A 69 -7.40 1.40 -8.18
CA ASP A 69 -7.67 1.23 -9.62
C ASP A 69 -6.80 2.19 -10.45
N MET A 70 -6.06 1.63 -11.40
CA MET A 70 -5.19 2.33 -12.34
C MET A 70 -5.58 2.08 -13.80
N SER A 71 -6.78 1.55 -14.04
CA SER A 71 -7.24 1.07 -15.36
C SER A 71 -7.52 2.19 -16.35
N ASN A 72 -7.82 3.41 -15.88
CA ASN A 72 -8.26 4.52 -16.74
C ASN A 72 -7.18 4.97 -17.75
N ARG A 73 -5.90 5.03 -17.34
CA ARG A 73 -4.80 5.58 -18.17
C ARG A 73 -3.56 4.69 -18.17
N PRO A 74 -3.62 3.46 -18.72
CA PRO A 74 -2.52 2.50 -18.69
C PRO A 74 -1.31 2.96 -19.51
N ASN A 75 -1.51 3.82 -20.51
CA ASN A 75 -0.43 4.47 -21.25
C ASN A 75 0.39 5.41 -20.37
N LEU A 76 -0.24 6.17 -19.46
CA LEU A 76 0.48 7.04 -18.53
C LEU A 76 1.27 6.24 -17.50
N VAL A 77 0.69 5.14 -17.00
CA VAL A 77 1.41 4.23 -16.09
C VAL A 77 2.71 3.75 -16.74
N ARG A 78 2.62 3.20 -17.96
CA ARG A 78 3.80 2.72 -18.71
C ARG A 78 4.81 3.83 -18.96
N ALA A 79 4.36 5.01 -19.38
CA ALA A 79 5.24 6.16 -19.61
C ALA A 79 5.98 6.56 -18.33
N PHE A 80 5.27 6.74 -17.20
CA PHE A 80 5.88 7.15 -15.93
C PHE A 80 6.86 6.15 -15.34
N ILE A 81 6.69 4.85 -15.60
CA ILE A 81 7.67 3.86 -15.14
C ILE A 81 8.90 3.88 -16.07
N SER A 82 8.67 4.06 -17.36
CA SER A 82 9.72 4.01 -18.39
C SER A 82 10.64 5.24 -18.40
N ILE A 83 10.25 6.37 -17.78
CA ILE A 83 11.11 7.57 -17.72
C ILE A 83 12.40 7.33 -16.90
N PHE A 84 12.41 6.32 -16.01
CA PHE A 84 13.55 6.02 -15.16
C PHE A 84 14.55 5.10 -15.89
N ASP A 85 15.13 5.59 -16.98
CA ASP A 85 16.00 4.80 -17.88
C ASP A 85 17.14 4.10 -17.13
N SER A 86 17.80 4.78 -16.20
CA SER A 86 18.89 4.21 -15.39
C SER A 86 18.47 3.01 -14.52
N GLN A 87 17.18 2.91 -14.19
CA GLN A 87 16.63 1.79 -13.45
C GLN A 87 16.32 0.60 -14.37
N ILE A 88 16.14 0.83 -15.68
CA ILE A 88 15.71 -0.19 -16.66
C ILE A 88 16.92 -0.76 -17.42
N THR A 89 17.83 0.10 -17.87
CA THR A 89 18.97 -0.28 -18.71
C THR A 89 20.08 -0.98 -17.93
N GLY A 90 20.12 -0.81 -16.60
CA GLY A 90 21.08 -1.46 -15.68
C GLY A 90 20.86 -2.96 -15.45
N GLY A 91 20.07 -3.64 -16.27
CA GLY A 91 19.85 -5.10 -16.21
C GLY A 91 18.64 -5.55 -15.39
N LYS A 92 17.80 -4.62 -14.90
CA LYS A 92 16.54 -4.94 -14.22
C LYS A 92 15.37 -4.27 -14.95
N ARG A 93 14.49 -5.06 -15.56
CA ARG A 93 13.28 -4.57 -16.23
C ARG A 93 12.18 -4.20 -15.23
N TYR A 94 12.42 -3.16 -14.42
CA TYR A 94 11.45 -2.66 -13.42
C TYR A 94 10.15 -2.17 -14.07
N ASP A 95 10.22 -1.71 -15.31
CA ASP A 95 9.06 -1.41 -16.16
C ASP A 95 8.13 -2.61 -16.32
N LEU A 96 8.67 -3.74 -16.81
CA LEU A 96 7.91 -4.96 -17.00
C LEU A 96 7.45 -5.56 -15.68
N ALA A 97 8.32 -5.56 -14.66
CA ALA A 97 8.00 -6.13 -13.36
C ALA A 97 6.86 -5.38 -12.66
N LEU A 98 6.86 -4.04 -12.72
CA LEU A 98 5.82 -3.23 -12.11
C LEU A 98 4.50 -3.37 -12.88
N GLU A 99 4.50 -3.28 -14.21
CA GLU A 99 3.27 -3.46 -14.99
C GLU A 99 2.69 -4.87 -14.80
N GLY A 100 3.54 -5.90 -14.82
CA GLY A 100 3.13 -7.27 -14.54
C GLY A 100 2.45 -7.40 -13.17
N ARG A 101 3.03 -6.80 -12.12
CA ARG A 101 2.41 -6.79 -10.79
C ARG A 101 1.05 -6.09 -10.78
N LEU A 102 0.91 -4.95 -11.47
CA LEU A 102 -0.37 -4.23 -11.51
C LEU A 102 -1.46 -5.06 -12.18
N ARG A 103 -1.13 -5.78 -13.26
CA ARG A 103 -2.04 -6.69 -13.95
C ARG A 103 -2.40 -7.89 -13.06
N SER A 104 -1.39 -8.54 -12.49
CA SER A 104 -1.61 -9.68 -11.59
C SER A 104 -2.49 -9.33 -10.39
N ASN A 105 -2.29 -8.15 -9.78
CA ASN A 105 -3.15 -7.69 -8.70
C ASN A 105 -4.59 -7.45 -9.17
N ALA A 106 -4.79 -6.91 -10.37
CA ALA A 106 -6.14 -6.66 -10.88
C ALA A 106 -6.92 -7.96 -11.10
N THR A 107 -6.26 -8.99 -11.65
CA THR A 107 -6.89 -10.28 -11.96
C THR A 107 -6.99 -11.23 -10.75
N PHE A 108 -6.02 -11.22 -9.83
CA PHE A 108 -6.00 -12.16 -8.70
C PHE A 108 -6.66 -11.62 -7.42
N PHE A 109 -7.20 -10.40 -7.43
CA PHE A 109 -7.82 -9.82 -6.24
C PHE A 109 -9.12 -10.56 -5.85
N ASP A 110 -9.97 -10.88 -6.82
CA ASP A 110 -11.22 -11.61 -6.57
C ASP A 110 -11.29 -12.84 -7.50
N SER A 111 -11.17 -14.03 -6.92
CA SER A 111 -11.20 -15.30 -7.66
C SER A 111 -12.58 -15.71 -8.16
N HIS A 112 -13.64 -14.99 -7.77
CA HIS A 112 -15.04 -15.33 -8.05
C HIS A 112 -15.79 -14.27 -8.85
N ALA A 113 -15.17 -13.12 -9.10
CA ALA A 113 -15.72 -12.05 -9.93
C ALA A 113 -15.03 -11.97 -11.30
N VAL A 114 -15.69 -11.33 -12.25
CA VAL A 114 -15.06 -10.93 -13.52
C VAL A 114 -14.25 -9.65 -13.27
N ASP A 115 -13.08 -9.53 -13.90
CA ASP A 115 -12.21 -8.37 -13.78
C ASP A 115 -12.95 -7.06 -14.15
N GLU A 116 -13.20 -6.21 -13.15
CA GLU A 116 -13.64 -4.82 -13.36
C GLU A 116 -12.45 -3.86 -13.57
N MET A 117 -11.24 -4.31 -13.21
CA MET A 117 -9.99 -3.55 -13.30
C MET A 117 -8.97 -4.29 -14.18
N ASN A 118 -8.20 -3.54 -14.96
CA ASN A 118 -7.10 -4.08 -15.78
C ASN A 118 -5.72 -3.81 -15.18
N LEU A 119 -5.63 -2.84 -14.26
CA LEU A 119 -4.41 -2.50 -13.53
C LEU A 119 -4.78 -2.07 -12.11
N ALA A 120 -4.22 -2.72 -11.09
CA ALA A 120 -4.50 -2.39 -9.71
C ALA A 120 -3.26 -2.44 -8.82
N SER A 121 -3.21 -1.57 -7.82
CA SER A 121 -2.19 -1.63 -6.76
C SER A 121 -2.86 -1.93 -5.43
N TYR A 122 -2.36 -2.92 -4.71
CA TYR A 122 -2.69 -3.07 -3.30
C TYR A 122 -2.02 -1.98 -2.47
N ALA A 123 -2.72 -1.55 -1.43
CA ALA A 123 -2.29 -0.58 -0.45
C ALA A 123 -2.73 -1.00 0.94
N MET A 124 -1.93 -0.65 1.94
CA MET A 124 -2.33 -0.75 3.35
C MET A 124 -3.05 0.54 3.74
N ASP A 125 -4.19 0.42 4.44
CA ASP A 125 -4.84 1.57 5.04
C ASP A 125 -4.00 2.08 6.23
N LEU A 126 -3.49 3.30 6.14
CA LEU A 126 -2.72 3.91 7.24
C LEU A 126 -3.54 4.94 8.01
N LYS A 127 -4.81 5.14 7.65
CA LYS A 127 -5.71 6.07 8.34
C LYS A 127 -5.80 5.80 9.85
N PRO A 128 -5.86 4.55 10.36
CA PRO A 128 -5.92 4.31 11.80
C PRO A 128 -4.76 4.96 12.57
N LEU A 129 -3.53 4.86 12.05
CA LEU A 129 -2.33 5.45 12.68
C LEU A 129 -2.28 6.98 12.63
N VAL A 130 -3.06 7.58 11.73
CA VAL A 130 -3.20 9.04 11.62
C VAL A 130 -4.30 9.56 12.53
N ASP A 131 -5.38 8.80 12.64
CA ASP A 131 -6.56 9.16 13.44
C ASP A 131 -6.32 8.94 14.93
N ASP A 132 -5.59 7.88 15.30
CA ASP A 132 -5.14 7.62 16.66
C ASP A 132 -3.61 7.55 16.73
N PRO A 133 -2.93 8.67 17.09
CA PRO A 133 -1.47 8.71 17.19
C PRO A 133 -0.91 7.95 18.40
N SER A 134 -1.77 7.42 19.28
CA SER A 134 -1.36 6.60 20.42
C SER A 134 -1.17 5.12 20.06
N LEU A 135 -1.66 4.69 18.90
CA LEU A 135 -1.44 3.35 18.37
C LEU A 135 0.06 3.09 18.17
N ASP A 136 0.50 1.92 18.61
CA ASP A 136 1.83 1.42 18.27
C ASP A 136 1.88 1.04 16.79
N ILE A 137 2.78 1.69 16.04
CA ILE A 137 2.97 1.44 14.61
C ILE A 137 3.39 -0.02 14.39
N ALA A 138 4.31 -0.54 15.21
CA ALA A 138 4.77 -1.91 15.06
C ALA A 138 3.64 -2.90 15.36
N GLY A 139 2.93 -2.71 16.47
CA GLY A 139 1.75 -3.51 16.82
C GLY A 139 0.62 -3.45 15.79
N TYR A 140 0.41 -2.32 15.11
CA TYR A 140 -0.57 -2.23 14.03
C TYR A 140 -0.22 -3.14 12.85
N VAL A 141 1.04 -3.11 12.41
CA VAL A 141 1.54 -3.95 11.31
C VAL A 141 1.57 -5.42 11.72
N ASP A 142 2.02 -5.71 12.93
CA ASP A 142 2.05 -7.06 13.50
C ASP A 142 0.65 -7.67 13.59
N GLY A 143 -0.36 -6.87 13.97
CA GLY A 143 -1.75 -7.30 13.97
C GLY A 143 -2.25 -7.76 12.59
N CYS A 144 -1.88 -7.06 11.50
CA CYS A 144 -2.21 -7.53 10.14
C CYS A 144 -1.57 -8.89 9.84
N ILE A 145 -0.32 -9.09 10.26
CA ILE A 145 0.42 -10.34 10.06
C ILE A 145 -0.22 -11.49 10.85
N GLU A 146 -0.58 -11.25 12.11
CA GLU A 146 -1.19 -12.30 12.96
C GLU A 146 -2.54 -12.73 12.41
N ARG A 147 -3.40 -11.80 11.99
CA ARG A 147 -4.69 -12.14 11.37
C ARG A 147 -4.53 -12.92 10.07
N PHE A 148 -3.55 -12.55 9.23
CA PHE A 148 -3.22 -13.34 8.04
C PHE A 148 -2.72 -14.74 8.39
N ARG A 149 -1.83 -14.86 9.40
CA ARG A 149 -1.33 -16.14 9.89
C ARG A 149 -2.47 -17.03 10.40
N GLU A 150 -3.41 -16.47 11.15
CA GLU A 150 -4.59 -17.16 11.66
C GLU A 150 -5.52 -17.62 10.54
N ASP A 151 -5.80 -16.78 9.53
CA ASP A 151 -6.62 -17.15 8.37
C ASP A 151 -5.99 -18.31 7.59
N VAL A 152 -4.69 -18.22 7.28
CA VAL A 152 -3.95 -19.30 6.61
C VAL A 152 -4.03 -20.59 7.42
N ARG A 153 -3.75 -20.52 8.73
CA ARG A 153 -3.83 -21.69 9.62
C ARG A 153 -5.24 -22.27 9.63
N SER A 154 -6.28 -21.44 9.79
CA SER A 154 -7.68 -21.87 9.79
C SER A 154 -8.06 -22.59 8.50
N ARG A 155 -7.69 -22.02 7.34
CA ARG A 155 -7.96 -22.63 6.02
C ARG A 155 -7.26 -23.96 5.85
N VAL A 156 -5.97 -24.04 6.18
CA VAL A 156 -5.20 -25.29 6.08
C VAL A 156 -5.80 -26.34 7.03
N SER A 157 -6.11 -25.98 8.28
CA SER A 157 -6.73 -26.86 9.27
C SER A 157 -8.04 -27.50 8.79
N ARG A 158 -8.86 -26.80 7.99
CA ARG A 158 -10.10 -27.35 7.42
C ARG A 158 -9.88 -28.54 6.48
N PHE A 159 -8.70 -28.67 5.87
CA PHE A 159 -8.42 -29.68 4.84
C PHE A 159 -7.40 -30.74 5.27
N ILE A 160 -6.69 -30.54 6.38
CA ILE A 160 -5.76 -31.56 6.90
C ILE A 160 -6.45 -32.63 7.74
N GLY A 161 -7.64 -32.33 8.28
CA GLY A 161 -8.39 -33.26 9.15
C GLY A 161 -7.66 -33.55 10.47
N ASP A 162 -8.41 -33.55 11.57
CA ASP A 162 -8.06 -34.43 12.70
C ASP A 162 -8.91 -35.69 12.58
#